data_AF-A0AA48HVL3-F1
#
_entry.id   AF-A0AA48HVL3-F1
#
_cell.length_a   1.000
_cell.length_b   1.000
_cell.length_c   1.000
_cell.angle_alpha   90.00
_cell.angle_beta   90.00
_cell.angle_gamma   90.00
#
_symmetry.space_group_name_H-M   'P 1'
#
loop_
_entity.id
_entity.type
_entity.pdbx_description
1 polymer ?
#
loop_
_entity_poly.entity_id
_entity_poly.type
_entity_poly.pdbx_seq_one_letter_code
_entity_poly.pdbx_strand_id
1 'polypeptide(L)'
;MKHQLIVTFLGADKAGILGEIASLACSLNCNILDSRLAHYGQDFSFNMILEGSLPAITKAELNLPSLAHKLDLLCMVKRTKHHTKQHLVHLADVEFNGCDAVGIIKDMATLFTHHGIHINAFRQKTVEVTPEEVRVECKMVVSMPQELSIETIEPLYNDFIEQHNLQGSFKEKH
;
A
#
# COMPACT_ATOMS: atom_id res chain seq x y z
N MET A 1 19.48 -16.89 -13.20
CA MET A 1 19.03 -15.79 -12.31
C MET A 1 17.53 -15.62 -12.46
N LYS A 2 16.83 -15.38 -11.35
CA LYS A 2 15.40 -15.07 -11.39
C LYS A 2 15.20 -13.56 -11.52
N HIS A 3 14.27 -13.16 -12.38
CA HIS A 3 13.92 -11.76 -12.64
C HIS A 3 12.53 -11.49 -12.07
N GLN A 4 12.31 -10.26 -11.63
CA GLN A 4 11.07 -9.87 -10.98
C GLN A 4 10.43 -8.67 -11.69
N LEU A 5 9.10 -8.67 -11.73
CA LEU A 5 8.29 -7.66 -12.38
C LEU A 5 7.13 -7.26 -11.46
N ILE A 6 7.02 -5.99 -11.14
CA ILE A 6 5.86 -5.43 -10.45
C ILE A 6 4.82 -5.09 -11.52
N VAL A 7 3.58 -5.52 -11.28
CA VAL A 7 2.44 -5.29 -12.16
C VAL A 7 1.30 -4.72 -11.33
N THR A 8 0.72 -3.62 -11.79
CA THR A 8 -0.46 -3.01 -11.19
C THR A 8 -1.55 -2.92 -12.23
N PHE A 9 -2.74 -3.42 -11.90
CA PHE A 9 -3.98 -3.21 -12.64
C PHE A 9 -4.90 -2.27 -11.87
N LEU A 10 -5.67 -1.46 -12.60
CA LEU A 10 -6.72 -0.58 -12.06
C LEU A 10 -7.89 -0.51 -13.06
N GLY A 11 -9.12 -0.71 -12.59
CA GLY A 11 -10.33 -0.55 -13.38
C GLY A 11 -11.55 -1.18 -12.73
N ALA A 12 -12.65 -1.28 -13.46
CA ALA A 12 -13.92 -1.80 -12.95
C ALA A 12 -13.82 -3.29 -12.59
N ASP A 13 -14.35 -3.67 -11.43
CA ASP A 13 -14.35 -5.07 -11.00
C ASP A 13 -15.40 -5.88 -11.77
N LYS A 14 -14.94 -6.77 -12.65
CA LYS A 14 -15.79 -7.71 -13.40
C LYS A 14 -15.44 -9.12 -12.96
N ALA A 15 -16.47 -9.94 -12.78
CA ALA A 15 -16.31 -11.33 -12.39
C ALA A 15 -15.34 -12.06 -13.35
N GLY A 16 -14.33 -12.72 -12.78
CA GLY A 16 -13.37 -13.54 -13.53
C GLY A 16 -12.07 -12.84 -13.96
N ILE A 17 -11.93 -11.51 -13.78
CA ILE A 17 -10.71 -10.77 -14.16
C ILE A 17 -9.45 -11.37 -13.52
N LEU A 18 -9.50 -11.66 -12.21
CA LEU A 18 -8.35 -12.25 -11.51
C LEU A 18 -7.95 -13.61 -12.09
N GLY A 19 -8.93 -14.39 -12.55
CA GLY A 19 -8.70 -15.66 -13.21
C GLY A 19 -7.95 -15.50 -14.54
N GLU A 20 -8.35 -14.52 -15.36
CA GLU A 20 -7.66 -14.23 -16.63
C GLU A 20 -6.22 -13.74 -16.40
N ILE A 21 -6.00 -12.86 -15.42
CA ILE A 21 -4.66 -12.36 -15.07
C ILE A 21 -3.77 -13.49 -14.55
N ALA A 22 -4.26 -14.30 -13.62
CA ALA A 22 -3.50 -15.42 -13.05
C ALA A 22 -3.22 -16.51 -14.10
N SER A 23 -4.19 -16.80 -14.97
CA SER A 23 -4.02 -17.76 -16.06
C SER A 23 -2.94 -17.30 -17.05
N LEU A 24 -2.94 -16.01 -17.42
CA LEU A 24 -1.88 -15.46 -18.26
C LEU A 24 -0.52 -15.56 -17.56
N ALA A 25 -0.40 -15.14 -16.31
CA ALA A 25 0.86 -15.24 -15.56
C ALA A 25 1.41 -16.68 -15.53
N CYS A 26 0.52 -17.66 -15.28
CA CYS A 26 0.86 -19.08 -15.31
C CYS A 26 1.31 -19.55 -16.70
N SER A 27 0.57 -19.19 -17.75
CA SER A 27 0.90 -19.57 -19.14
C SER A 27 2.26 -19.02 -19.62
N LEU A 28 2.73 -17.93 -19.02
CA LEU A 28 4.01 -17.30 -19.31
C LEU A 28 5.16 -17.88 -18.48
N ASN A 29 4.92 -18.93 -17.68
CA ASN A 29 5.86 -19.51 -16.73
C ASN A 29 6.38 -18.49 -15.70
N CYS A 30 5.50 -17.59 -15.23
CA CYS A 30 5.78 -16.68 -14.13
C CYS A 30 5.09 -17.18 -12.86
N ASN A 31 5.76 -17.02 -11.72
CA ASN A 31 5.19 -17.26 -10.40
C ASN A 31 4.78 -15.92 -9.75
N ILE A 32 3.66 -15.89 -9.03
CA ILE A 32 3.25 -14.72 -8.24
C ILE A 32 3.89 -14.84 -6.85
N LEU A 33 4.76 -13.90 -6.47
CA LEU A 33 5.45 -13.90 -5.18
C LEU A 33 4.65 -13.22 -4.07
N ASP A 34 4.06 -12.07 -4.37
CA ASP A 34 3.20 -11.30 -3.48
C ASP A 34 2.11 -10.65 -4.34
N SER A 35 0.92 -10.48 -3.77
CA SER A 35 -0.19 -9.83 -4.44
C SER A 35 -1.12 -9.16 -3.45
N ARG A 36 -1.67 -7.99 -3.83
CA ARG A 36 -2.61 -7.21 -3.02
C ARG A 36 -3.75 -6.73 -3.90
N LEU A 37 -4.97 -7.01 -3.45
CA LEU A 37 -6.20 -6.53 -4.06
C LEU A 37 -6.83 -5.49 -3.14
N ALA A 38 -7.29 -4.37 -3.71
CA ALA A 38 -8.07 -3.37 -3.01
C ALA A 38 -9.27 -2.96 -3.87
N HIS A 39 -10.42 -2.79 -3.23
CA HIS A 39 -11.64 -2.30 -3.88
C HIS A 39 -11.87 -0.83 -3.52
N TYR A 40 -12.23 -0.03 -4.52
CA TYR A 40 -12.47 1.40 -4.46
C TYR A 40 -13.86 1.70 -5.06
N GLY A 41 -14.90 1.40 -4.30
CA GLY A 41 -16.27 1.51 -4.79
C GLY A 41 -16.56 0.48 -5.89
N GLN A 42 -16.73 0.93 -7.13
CA GLN A 42 -16.97 0.07 -8.30
C GLN A 42 -15.68 -0.39 -8.99
N ASP A 43 -14.56 0.26 -8.68
CA ASP A 43 -13.24 -0.08 -9.22
C ASP A 43 -12.44 -0.94 -8.24
N PHE A 44 -11.39 -1.58 -8.75
CA PHE A 44 -10.40 -2.28 -7.95
C PHE A 44 -8.99 -1.96 -8.43
N SER A 45 -8.01 -2.09 -7.54
CA SER A 45 -6.61 -2.20 -7.91
C SER A 45 -6.05 -3.55 -7.52
N PHE A 46 -5.36 -4.20 -8.44
CA PHE A 46 -4.63 -5.44 -8.20
C PHE A 46 -3.15 -5.24 -8.46
N ASN A 47 -2.35 -5.39 -7.40
CA ASN A 47 -0.90 -5.30 -7.44
C ASN A 47 -0.31 -6.68 -7.28
N MET A 48 0.69 -7.04 -8.07
CA MET A 48 1.38 -8.32 -7.93
C MET A 48 2.86 -8.20 -8.30
N ILE A 49 3.66 -9.10 -7.72
CA ILE A 49 5.06 -9.29 -8.08
C ILE A 49 5.18 -10.63 -8.79
N LEU A 50 5.54 -10.60 -10.07
CA LEU A 50 5.87 -11.79 -10.84
C LEU A 50 7.36 -12.12 -10.73
N GLU A 51 7.69 -13.40 -10.68
CA GLU A 51 9.04 -13.93 -10.75
C GLU A 51 9.15 -14.98 -11.85
N GLY A 52 10.20 -14.91 -12.66
CA GLY A 52 10.43 -15.87 -13.73
C GLY A 52 11.84 -15.81 -14.30
N SER A 53 12.05 -16.58 -15.37
CA SER A 53 13.24 -16.42 -16.21
C SER A 53 13.18 -15.09 -16.97
N LEU A 54 14.32 -14.60 -17.46
CA LEU A 54 14.37 -13.36 -18.25
C LEU A 54 13.42 -13.40 -19.47
N PRO A 55 13.35 -14.51 -20.25
CA PRO A 55 12.38 -14.63 -21.33
C PRO A 55 10.92 -14.61 -20.85
N ALA A 56 10.61 -15.26 -19.73
CA ALA A 56 9.25 -15.28 -19.15
C ALA A 56 8.81 -13.87 -18.75
N ILE A 57 9.66 -13.12 -18.04
CA ILE A 57 9.38 -11.73 -17.65
C ILE A 57 9.25 -10.82 -18.87
N THR A 58 10.12 -10.97 -19.88
CA THR A 58 10.03 -10.18 -21.11
C THR A 58 8.71 -10.44 -21.84
N LYS A 59 8.24 -11.69 -21.87
CA LYS A 59 6.90 -12.01 -22.40
C LYS A 59 5.79 -11.40 -21.56
N ALA A 60 5.90 -11.45 -20.23
CA ALA A 60 4.92 -10.84 -19.32
C ALA A 60 4.77 -9.32 -19.57
N GLU A 61 5.89 -8.61 -19.73
CA GLU A 61 5.90 -7.17 -20.03
C GLU A 61 5.16 -6.81 -21.31
N LEU A 62 5.18 -7.69 -22.32
CA LEU A 62 4.51 -7.48 -23.61
C LEU A 62 3.03 -7.89 -23.57
N ASN A 63 2.70 -8.98 -22.87
CA ASN A 63 1.36 -9.58 -22.91
C ASN A 63 0.40 -9.00 -21.86
N LEU A 64 0.90 -8.61 -20.67
CA LEU A 64 0.04 -8.10 -19.60
C LEU A 64 -0.66 -6.77 -19.96
N PRO A 65 -0.01 -5.78 -20.61
CA PRO A 65 -0.72 -4.58 -21.07
C PRO A 65 -1.78 -4.90 -22.13
N SER A 66 -1.51 -5.88 -23.00
CA SER A 66 -2.47 -6.31 -24.03
C SER A 66 -3.71 -6.97 -23.40
N LEU A 67 -3.52 -7.81 -22.38
CA LEU A 67 -4.63 -8.37 -21.59
C LEU A 67 -5.41 -7.26 -20.87
N ALA A 68 -4.70 -6.31 -20.25
CA ALA A 68 -5.34 -5.19 -19.55
C ALA A 68 -6.27 -4.42 -20.49
N HIS A 69 -5.80 -4.10 -21.69
CA HIS A 69 -6.61 -3.41 -22.70
C HIS A 69 -7.86 -4.22 -23.08
N LYS A 70 -7.73 -5.54 -23.28
CA LYS A 70 -8.88 -6.44 -23.57
C LYS A 70 -9.91 -6.44 -22.44
N LEU A 71 -9.46 -6.35 -21.18
CA LEU A 71 -10.31 -6.37 -20.00
C LEU A 71 -10.84 -4.99 -19.60
N ASP A 72 -10.45 -3.94 -20.33
CA ASP A 72 -10.77 -2.55 -20.02
C ASP A 72 -10.16 -2.11 -18.68
N LEU A 73 -8.88 -2.45 -18.48
CA LEU A 73 -8.07 -2.13 -17.31
C LEU A 73 -6.88 -1.27 -17.68
N LEU A 74 -6.50 -0.35 -16.79
CA LEU A 74 -5.20 0.29 -16.79
C LEU A 74 -4.16 -0.70 -16.26
N CYS A 75 -2.96 -0.70 -16.85
CA CYS A 75 -1.87 -1.57 -16.43
C CYS A 75 -0.54 -0.81 -16.42
N MET A 76 0.21 -0.99 -15.34
CA MET A 76 1.58 -0.51 -15.20
C MET A 76 2.50 -1.69 -14.91
N VAL A 77 3.64 -1.72 -15.59
CA VAL A 77 4.67 -2.75 -15.42
C VAL A 77 6.01 -2.08 -15.09
N LYS A 78 6.73 -2.63 -14.12
CA LYS A 78 8.05 -2.11 -13.73
C LYS A 78 8.97 -3.25 -13.29
N ARG A 79 10.12 -3.38 -13.95
CA ARG A 79 11.17 -4.32 -13.50
C ARG A 79 11.64 -3.94 -12.11
N THR A 80 11.81 -4.95 -11.26
CA THR A 80 12.41 -4.80 -9.95
C THR A 80 13.49 -5.85 -9.73
N LYS A 81 14.39 -5.60 -8.79
CA LYS A 81 15.40 -6.57 -8.34
C LYS A 81 15.24 -6.72 -6.83
N HIS A 82 15.39 -7.95 -6.34
CA HIS A 82 15.41 -8.24 -4.91
C HIS A 82 14.12 -7.84 -4.18
N HIS A 83 13.03 -8.58 -4.40
CA HIS A 83 11.98 -8.70 -3.40
C HIS A 83 12.58 -9.41 -2.17
N THR A 84 13.27 -8.65 -1.35
CA THR A 84 13.62 -9.05 0.00
C THR A 84 12.40 -8.72 0.85
N LYS A 85 11.87 -9.69 1.61
CA LYS A 85 10.98 -9.35 2.73
C LYS A 85 11.70 -8.27 3.52
N GLN A 86 11.16 -7.06 3.55
CA GLN A 86 11.75 -6.01 4.35
C GLN A 86 11.76 -6.56 5.78
N HIS A 87 12.96 -6.77 6.34
CA HIS A 87 13.11 -6.97 7.78
C HIS A 87 12.73 -5.62 8.40
N LEU A 88 11.44 -5.37 8.50
CA LEU A 88 10.87 -4.23 9.20
C LEU A 88 11.02 -4.56 10.67
N VAL A 89 12.20 -4.26 11.21
CA VAL A 89 12.43 -4.30 12.66
C VAL A 89 11.74 -3.06 13.24
N HIS A 90 11.10 -3.18 14.40
CA HIS A 90 10.36 -2.10 15.07
C HIS A 90 9.20 -1.51 14.25
N LEU A 91 8.20 -2.35 13.98
CA LEU A 91 6.94 -1.89 13.41
C LEU A 91 6.09 -1.21 14.48
N ALA A 92 5.42 -0.12 14.12
CA ALA A 92 4.39 0.49 14.95
C ALA A 92 3.11 0.71 14.13
N ASP A 93 1.98 0.49 14.77
CA ASP A 93 0.66 0.81 14.25
C ASP A 93 0.27 2.20 14.76
N VAL A 94 -0.07 3.09 13.83
CA VAL A 94 -0.52 4.46 14.09
C VAL A 94 -1.97 4.55 13.67
N GLU A 95 -2.85 4.95 14.58
CA GLU A 95 -4.25 5.15 14.28
C GLU A 95 -4.69 6.52 14.76
N PHE A 96 -5.34 7.31 13.90
CA PHE A 96 -5.97 8.55 14.33
C PHE A 96 -7.31 8.75 13.63
N ASN A 97 -8.20 9.45 14.30
CA ASN A 97 -9.51 9.82 13.81
C ASN A 97 -9.86 11.26 14.19
N GLY A 98 -10.69 11.91 13.39
CA GLY A 98 -11.13 13.29 13.63
C GLY A 98 -11.77 13.90 12.40
N CYS A 99 -12.00 15.21 12.43
CA CYS A 99 -12.48 15.94 11.26
C CYS A 99 -11.41 15.94 10.17
N ASP A 100 -11.78 15.60 8.93
CA ASP A 100 -10.83 15.65 7.81
C ASP A 100 -10.38 17.10 7.63
N ALA A 101 -9.08 17.34 7.79
CA ALA A 101 -8.49 18.65 7.54
C ALA A 101 -7.38 18.51 6.50
N VAL A 102 -7.42 19.41 5.53
CA VAL A 102 -6.43 19.48 4.46
C VAL A 102 -5.04 19.65 5.09
N GLY A 103 -4.14 18.70 4.83
CA GLY A 103 -2.74 18.78 5.26
C GLY A 103 -2.32 17.82 6.37
N ILE A 104 -3.24 17.19 7.11
CA ILE A 104 -2.88 16.29 8.23
C ILE A 104 -1.91 15.19 7.80
N ILE A 105 -2.17 14.53 6.66
CA ILE A 105 -1.32 13.44 6.15
C ILE A 105 0.08 13.98 5.80
N LYS A 106 0.16 15.17 5.19
CA LYS A 106 1.43 15.81 4.83
C LYS A 106 2.26 16.07 6.10
N ASP A 107 1.63 16.64 7.11
CA ASP A 107 2.34 17.07 8.31
C ASP A 107 2.75 15.86 9.16
N MET A 108 1.90 14.83 9.25
CA MET A 108 2.26 13.54 9.86
C MET A 108 3.41 12.84 9.10
N ALA A 109 3.35 12.79 7.78
CA ALA A 109 4.41 12.20 6.97
C ALA A 109 5.74 12.98 7.12
N THR A 110 5.67 14.30 7.29
CA THR A 110 6.84 15.16 7.53
C THR A 110 7.45 14.87 8.90
N LEU A 111 6.63 14.75 9.95
CA LEU A 111 7.06 14.35 11.29
C LEU A 111 7.84 13.03 11.24
N PHE A 112 7.24 11.98 10.65
CA PHE A 112 7.88 10.67 10.55
C PHE A 112 9.17 10.70 9.72
N THR A 113 9.17 11.39 8.58
CA THR A 113 10.36 11.51 7.74
C THR A 113 11.51 12.22 8.47
N HIS A 114 11.22 13.23 9.29
CA HIS A 114 12.23 13.95 10.07
C HIS A 114 12.96 13.05 11.08
N HIS A 115 12.28 12.02 11.60
CA HIS A 115 12.84 11.04 12.53
C HIS A 115 13.33 9.75 11.88
N GLY A 116 13.40 9.70 10.54
CA GLY A 116 13.81 8.50 9.81
C GLY A 116 12.81 7.34 9.88
N ILE A 117 11.56 7.63 10.24
CA ILE A 117 10.46 6.65 10.28
C ILE A 117 9.87 6.51 8.88
N HIS A 118 9.73 5.27 8.42
CA HIS A 118 9.15 4.95 7.11
C HIS A 118 7.71 4.47 7.24
N ILE A 119 6.81 5.04 6.43
CA ILE A 119 5.42 4.57 6.32
C ILE A 119 5.38 3.37 5.35
N ASN A 120 5.05 2.19 5.87
CA ASN A 120 4.99 0.94 5.11
C ASN A 120 3.59 0.64 4.57
N ALA A 121 2.56 1.05 5.30
CA ALA A 121 1.18 0.98 4.86
C ALA A 121 0.42 2.21 5.34
N PHE A 122 -0.51 2.67 4.50
CA PHE A 122 -1.39 3.79 4.80
C PHE A 122 -2.78 3.44 4.30
N ARG A 123 -3.79 3.60 5.16
CA ARG A 123 -5.19 3.46 4.81
C ARG A 123 -5.99 4.54 5.50
N GLN A 124 -6.65 5.38 4.72
CA GLN A 124 -7.65 6.31 5.20
C GLN A 124 -9.03 5.85 4.73
N LYS A 125 -10.01 5.95 5.61
CA LYS A 125 -11.42 5.82 5.28
C LYS A 125 -12.17 7.02 5.83
N THR A 126 -13.18 7.46 5.09
CA THR A 126 -14.13 8.46 5.54
C THR A 126 -15.30 7.74 6.21
N VAL A 127 -15.68 8.18 7.39
CA VAL A 127 -16.74 7.62 8.22
C VAL A 127 -17.77 8.70 8.49
N GLU A 128 -18.98 8.49 8.00
CA GLU A 128 -20.13 9.33 8.34
C GLU A 128 -20.63 8.91 9.72
N VAL A 129 -20.47 9.78 10.72
CA VAL A 129 -21.00 9.57 12.08
C VAL A 129 -22.46 10.03 12.13
N THR A 130 -22.74 11.17 11.49
CA THR A 130 -24.08 11.67 11.21
C THR A 130 -24.10 12.30 9.80
N PRO A 131 -25.26 12.60 9.20
CA PRO A 131 -25.34 13.26 7.89
C PRO A 131 -24.62 14.63 7.82
N GLU A 132 -24.38 15.25 8.97
CA GLU A 132 -23.72 16.56 9.11
C GLU A 132 -22.28 16.43 9.64
N GLU A 133 -21.89 15.24 10.13
CA GLU A 133 -20.60 14.99 10.75
C GLU A 133 -19.85 13.84 10.05
N VAL A 134 -18.91 14.24 9.20
CA VAL A 134 -18.02 13.34 8.47
C VAL A 134 -16.65 13.35 9.15
N ARG A 135 -16.19 12.19 9.58
CA ARG A 135 -14.87 12.00 10.18
C ARG A 135 -13.98 11.18 9.26
N VAL A 136 -12.68 11.30 9.44
CA VAL A 136 -11.70 10.37 8.87
C VAL A 136 -11.19 9.43 9.94
N GLU A 137 -11.00 8.18 9.56
CA GLU A 137 -10.18 7.23 10.30
C GLU A 137 -8.99 6.86 9.44
N CYS A 138 -7.80 7.10 9.98
CA CYS A 138 -6.54 6.75 9.37
C CYS A 138 -5.86 5.63 10.16
N LYS A 139 -5.33 4.66 9.44
CA LYS A 139 -4.45 3.61 9.96
C LYS A 139 -3.16 3.60 9.14
N MET A 140 -2.04 3.71 9.81
CA MET A 140 -0.71 3.60 9.22
C MET A 140 0.07 2.49 9.91
N VAL A 141 0.91 1.81 9.14
CA VAL A 141 1.94 0.92 9.66
C VAL A 141 3.27 1.57 9.33
N VAL A 142 4.07 1.86 10.35
CA VAL A 142 5.37 2.49 10.20
C VAL A 142 6.49 1.57 10.68
N SER A 143 7.69 1.73 10.14
CA SER A 143 8.91 1.10 10.67
C SER A 143 9.86 2.17 11.18
N MET A 144 10.36 1.94 12.39
CA MET A 144 11.27 2.84 13.09
C MET A 144 12.72 2.34 12.96
N PRO A 145 13.72 3.23 12.95
CA PRO A 145 15.13 2.86 13.11
C PRO A 145 15.37 2.09 14.42
N GLN A 146 16.38 1.21 14.47
CA GLN A 146 16.70 0.42 15.67
C GLN A 146 17.07 1.30 16.87
N GLU A 147 17.61 2.49 16.62
CA GLU A 147 18.04 3.43 17.65
C GLU A 147 16.89 4.27 18.20
N LEU A 148 15.71 4.23 17.57
CA LEU A 148 14.57 5.07 17.91
C LEU A 148 13.55 4.27 18.72
N SER A 149 13.29 4.70 19.96
CA SER A 149 12.26 4.13 20.81
C SER A 149 10.90 4.79 20.59
N ILE A 150 9.83 4.00 20.74
CA ILE A 150 8.46 4.51 20.76
C ILE A 150 8.26 5.61 21.80
N GLU A 151 8.89 5.48 22.97
CA GLU A 151 8.82 6.45 24.08
C GLU A 151 9.31 7.86 23.69
N THR A 152 10.17 7.97 22.67
CA THR A 152 10.66 9.26 22.17
C THR A 152 9.67 9.92 21.20
N ILE A 153 8.95 9.11 20.43
CA ILE A 153 8.06 9.57 19.35
C ILE A 153 6.61 9.72 19.82
N GLU A 154 6.17 8.90 20.77
CA GLU A 154 4.81 8.93 21.29
C GLU A 154 4.41 10.32 21.85
N PRO A 155 5.26 11.06 22.58
CA PRO A 155 4.94 12.43 23.01
C PRO A 155 4.77 13.38 21.82
N LEU A 156 5.66 13.31 20.82
CA LEU A 156 5.59 14.16 19.61
C LEU A 156 4.33 13.86 18.79
N TYR A 157 3.95 12.58 18.72
CA TYR A 157 2.70 12.17 18.13
C TYR A 157 1.51 12.75 18.90
N ASN A 158 1.50 12.62 20.23
CA ASN A 158 0.42 13.16 21.08
C ASN A 158 0.26 14.67 20.93
N ASP A 159 1.37 15.42 20.92
CA ASP A 159 1.36 16.86 20.64
C ASP A 159 0.75 17.16 19.26
N PHE A 160 1.06 16.35 18.25
CA PHE A 160 0.51 16.49 16.91
C PHE A 160 -1.02 16.23 16.87
N ILE A 161 -1.49 15.12 17.43
CA ILE A 161 -2.94 14.85 17.44
C ILE A 161 -3.71 15.89 18.27
N GLU A 162 -3.14 16.40 19.37
CA GLU A 162 -3.75 17.50 20.13
C GLU A 162 -3.83 18.81 19.33
N GLN A 163 -2.73 19.22 18.68
CA GLN A 163 -2.69 20.44 17.86
C GLN A 163 -3.72 20.44 16.73
N HIS A 164 -4.02 19.26 16.19
CA HIS A 164 -4.98 19.07 15.10
C HIS A 164 -6.39 18.66 15.58
N ASN A 165 -6.67 18.64 16.89
CA ASN A 165 -7.94 18.18 17.47
C ASN A 165 -8.36 16.78 17.00
N LEU A 166 -7.39 15.87 16.93
CA LEU A 166 -7.55 14.48 16.52
C LEU A 166 -7.47 13.56 17.75
N GLN A 167 -7.99 12.34 17.62
CA GLN A 167 -7.88 11.29 18.63
C GLN A 167 -7.23 10.06 18.04
N GLY A 168 -6.31 9.43 18.76
CA GLY A 168 -5.60 8.29 18.19
C GLY A 168 -4.70 7.56 19.16
N SER A 169 -3.97 6.58 18.63
CA SER A 169 -2.97 5.83 19.38
C SER A 169 -1.78 5.48 18.49
N PHE A 170 -0.59 5.48 19.08
CA PHE A 170 0.66 5.02 18.48
C PHE A 170 1.15 3.83 19.30
N LYS A 171 1.25 2.63 18.71
CA LYS A 171 1.58 1.40 19.43
C LYS A 171 2.61 0.57 18.69
N GLU A 172 3.63 0.11 19.39
CA GLU A 172 4.61 -0.81 18.81
C GLU A 172 3.97 -2.19 18.58
N LYS A 173 4.28 -2.80 17.44
CA LYS A 173 3.81 -4.11 17.02
C LYS A 173 4.87 -5.13 17.46
N HIS A 174 4.59 -5.84 18.55
CA HIS A 174 5.45 -6.91 19.09
C HIS A 174 5.50 -8.14 18.18
#